data_AF-A0A970SLM8-F1
#
_entry.id   AF-A0A970SLM8-F1
#
_cell.length_a   1.000
_cell.length_b   1.000
_cell.length_c   1.000
_cell.angle_alpha   90.00
_cell.angle_beta   90.00
_cell.angle_gamma   90.00
#
_symmetry.space_group_name_H-M   'P 1'
#
loop_
_entity.id
_entity.type
_entity.pdbx_description
1 polymer ?
#
loop_
_entity_poly.entity_id
_entity_poly.type
_entity_poly.pdbx_seq_one_letter_code
_entity_poly.pdbx_strand_id
1 'polypeptide(L)'
;MENRNFGIMVARKYILILITLLFSLFKSYSQSFSYKENHKSSNAILIKNIGDENEDISEIWEKLFFTDNKSLLDFINKRYSSVEHDYIRAWRFMIDFTWGVGIPLTHEEWYHHHLLFLNSSGSGFCDDKSQVLAKIWQAMDYDARLWDFQTHVVPEVKIDDKYLLFDPTFHSFYCDENGEILGMEELVNNGNIYIVKNIFHKEKIKTFWYKRMGKSKKTAKNYKNNQRKIIDISKTDFHINNKVYLPAKSSIIFPFYPRFRLTKTNFNKNKKTSVYSALCIHIPEKFIGEIDIPLIFIGAKSNAAKIIFNHNIYDLNSKNNKLVLDKFTNPKPIRIREMEDELELFFLVNPLIFNIKDIETENPEIKISAIKLKNKNESFTLTVQDFDRGFVHLTKQMIKFGLRNISTPKR
;
A
#
# COMPACT_ATOMS: atom_id res chain seq x y z
N MET A 1 4.07 47.84 31.40
CA MET A 1 4.39 46.74 30.46
C MET A 1 3.62 45.43 30.75
N GLU A 2 2.87 45.31 31.85
CA GLU A 2 2.17 44.06 32.20
C GLU A 2 0.86 43.80 31.42
N ASN A 3 0.17 44.85 30.95
CA ASN A 3 -1.10 44.69 30.23
C ASN A 3 -0.99 44.12 28.80
N ARG A 4 0.20 44.18 28.15
CA ARG A 4 0.40 43.57 26.82
C ARG A 4 0.54 42.05 26.90
N ASN A 5 1.08 41.52 27.99
CA ASN A 5 1.28 40.08 28.15
C ASN A 5 -0.04 39.35 28.46
N PHE A 6 -0.98 40.01 29.15
CA PHE A 6 -2.28 39.43 29.47
C PHE A 6 -3.15 39.25 28.20
N GLY A 7 -3.17 40.24 27.29
CA GLY A 7 -3.88 40.14 26.02
C GLY A 7 -3.36 39.02 25.11
N ILE A 8 -2.05 38.79 25.09
CA ILE A 8 -1.43 37.70 24.32
C ILE A 8 -1.78 36.33 24.91
N MET A 9 -1.85 36.21 26.23
CA MET A 9 -2.20 34.96 26.92
C MET A 9 -3.69 34.60 26.70
N VAL A 10 -4.57 35.59 26.75
CA VAL A 10 -6.00 35.44 26.50
C VAL A 10 -6.25 35.07 25.03
N ALA A 11 -5.61 35.75 24.08
CA ALA A 11 -5.68 35.40 22.66
C ALA A 11 -5.17 33.98 22.37
N ARG A 12 -4.08 33.55 23.02
CA ARG A 12 -3.56 32.17 22.91
C ARG A 12 -4.55 31.12 23.44
N LYS A 13 -5.24 31.41 24.55
CA LYS A 13 -6.26 30.52 25.11
C LYS A 13 -7.47 30.39 24.19
N TYR A 14 -7.94 31.48 23.61
CA TYR A 14 -9.04 31.46 22.64
C TYR A 14 -8.65 30.80 21.32
N ILE A 15 -7.44 31.00 20.81
CA ILE A 15 -6.92 30.28 19.63
C ILE A 15 -6.85 28.78 19.92
N LEU A 16 -6.38 28.38 21.11
CA LEU A 16 -6.32 26.96 21.49
C LEU A 16 -7.73 26.35 21.52
N ILE A 17 -8.69 27.05 22.13
CA ILE A 17 -10.10 26.64 22.24
C ILE A 17 -10.75 26.57 20.84
N LEU A 18 -10.47 27.53 19.96
CA LEU A 18 -10.96 27.54 18.59
C LEU A 18 -10.37 26.37 17.79
N ILE A 19 -9.09 26.06 18.01
CA ILE A 19 -8.42 24.89 17.41
C ILE A 19 -9.04 23.60 17.94
N THR A 20 -9.28 23.44 19.25
CA THR A 20 -9.96 22.25 19.79
C THR A 20 -11.41 22.13 19.32
N LEU A 21 -12.14 23.25 19.19
CA LEU A 21 -13.49 23.27 18.64
C LEU A 21 -13.48 22.90 17.14
N LEU A 22 -12.55 23.43 16.34
CA LEU A 22 -12.34 22.99 14.96
C LEU A 22 -11.99 21.50 14.89
N PHE A 23 -11.15 20.98 15.78
CA PHE A 23 -10.83 19.55 15.87
C PHE A 23 -12.03 18.68 16.29
N SER A 24 -12.95 19.21 17.10
CA SER A 24 -14.21 18.51 17.44
C SER A 24 -15.26 18.54 16.31
N LEU A 25 -15.20 19.56 15.45
CA LEU A 25 -15.97 19.64 14.19
C LEU A 25 -15.37 18.76 13.09
N PHE A 26 -14.07 18.45 13.15
CA PHE A 26 -13.45 17.29 12.49
C PHE A 26 -13.82 15.99 13.21
N LYS A 27 -15.12 15.76 13.45
CA LYS A 27 -15.67 14.45 13.80
C LYS A 27 -15.35 13.50 12.64
N SER A 28 -14.22 12.80 12.76
CA SER A 28 -13.86 11.58 12.04
C SER A 28 -14.21 11.62 10.55
N TYR A 29 -13.37 12.31 9.76
CA TYR A 29 -13.25 12.02 8.32
C TYR A 29 -12.48 10.70 8.17
N SER A 30 -13.01 9.63 8.78
CA SER A 30 -12.55 8.30 8.49
C SER A 30 -12.79 8.10 7.01
N GLN A 31 -11.72 7.90 6.25
CA GLN A 31 -11.81 7.58 4.83
C GLN A 31 -12.49 6.22 4.73
N SER A 32 -13.81 6.22 4.65
CA SER A 32 -14.62 5.05 4.46
C SER A 32 -14.50 4.71 2.97
N PHE A 33 -13.46 3.97 2.62
CA PHE A 33 -13.51 3.15 1.42
C PHE A 33 -14.57 2.09 1.71
N SER A 34 -15.84 2.35 1.46
CA SER A 34 -16.64 1.21 1.05
C SER A 34 -16.08 0.84 -0.32
N TYR A 35 -15.35 -0.27 -0.42
CA TYR A 35 -15.36 -1.03 -1.66
C TYR A 35 -16.80 -1.53 -1.80
N LYS A 36 -17.71 -0.62 -2.14
CA LYS A 36 -18.96 -0.94 -2.80
C LYS A 36 -18.51 -1.17 -4.23
N GLU A 37 -17.96 -2.35 -4.47
CA GLU A 37 -18.40 -2.99 -5.70
C GLU A 37 -19.93 -2.89 -5.69
N ASN A 38 -20.51 -2.47 -6.80
CA ASN A 38 -21.94 -2.60 -7.01
C ASN A 38 -22.41 -4.07 -6.95
N HIS A 39 -21.52 -5.02 -6.63
CA HIS A 39 -21.87 -6.36 -6.24
C HIS A 39 -22.32 -6.38 -4.77
N LYS A 40 -23.64 -6.41 -4.59
CA LYS A 40 -24.35 -6.85 -3.37
C LYS A 40 -23.99 -8.28 -2.90
N SER A 41 -22.83 -8.82 -3.27
CA SER A 41 -22.45 -10.17 -2.99
C SER A 41 -21.18 -10.22 -2.15
N SER A 42 -21.31 -10.73 -0.93
CA SER A 42 -20.23 -11.16 -0.06
C SER A 42 -19.54 -12.41 -0.61
N ASN A 43 -19.16 -12.38 -1.89
CA ASN A 43 -18.61 -13.50 -2.61
C ASN A 43 -17.08 -13.50 -2.48
N ALA A 44 -16.51 -14.63 -2.11
CA ALA A 44 -15.10 -14.94 -2.24
C ALA A 44 -14.93 -16.00 -3.33
N ILE A 45 -13.77 -16.03 -3.97
CA ILE A 45 -13.34 -17.17 -4.75
C ILE A 45 -12.79 -18.22 -3.80
N LEU A 46 -13.15 -19.46 -4.08
CA LEU A 46 -12.61 -20.66 -3.50
C LEU A 46 -11.96 -21.47 -4.62
N ILE A 47 -10.64 -21.65 -4.55
CA ILE A 47 -9.87 -22.54 -5.42
C ILE A 47 -9.53 -23.77 -4.57
N LYS A 48 -9.94 -24.96 -4.99
CA LYS A 48 -9.71 -26.21 -4.28
C LYS A 48 -8.91 -27.16 -5.14
N ASN A 49 -7.82 -27.67 -4.61
CA ASN A 49 -7.22 -28.90 -5.10
C ASN A 49 -8.06 -30.06 -4.54
N ILE A 50 -8.74 -30.80 -5.41
CA ILE A 50 -9.51 -31.98 -5.05
C ILE A 50 -8.75 -33.29 -5.28
N GLY A 51 -7.57 -33.22 -5.89
CA GLY A 51 -6.70 -34.36 -6.15
C GLY A 51 -5.95 -34.84 -4.92
N ASP A 52 -5.23 -35.95 -5.10
CA ASP A 52 -4.41 -36.58 -4.07
C ASP A 52 -2.93 -36.14 -4.13
N GLU A 53 -2.57 -35.31 -5.11
CA GLU A 53 -1.21 -34.78 -5.31
C GLU A 53 -1.18 -33.24 -5.21
N ASN A 54 0.03 -32.68 -5.10
CA ASN A 54 0.22 -31.23 -5.13
C ASN A 54 0.06 -30.74 -6.57
N GLU A 55 -0.76 -29.73 -6.77
CA GLU A 55 -1.09 -29.21 -8.09
C GLU A 55 -0.40 -27.88 -8.36
N ASP A 56 0.16 -27.73 -9.57
CA ASP A 56 0.66 -26.44 -10.06
C ASP A 56 -0.56 -25.57 -10.44
N ILE A 57 -0.72 -24.45 -9.74
CA ILE A 57 -1.80 -23.49 -9.96
C ILE A 57 -1.28 -22.16 -10.53
N SER A 58 -0.07 -22.13 -11.10
CA SER A 58 0.54 -20.91 -11.64
C SER A 58 -0.32 -20.21 -12.68
N GLU A 59 -1.00 -20.94 -13.57
CA GLU A 59 -1.88 -20.33 -14.57
C GLU A 59 -3.05 -19.56 -13.90
N ILE A 60 -3.61 -20.12 -12.82
CA ILE A 60 -4.65 -19.44 -12.03
C ILE A 60 -4.04 -18.23 -11.31
N TRP A 61 -2.81 -18.38 -10.82
CA TRP A 61 -2.10 -17.32 -10.10
C TRP A 61 -1.79 -16.11 -10.99
N GLU A 62 -1.39 -16.33 -12.24
CA GLU A 62 -1.14 -15.30 -13.26
C GLU A 62 -2.41 -14.52 -13.65
N LYS A 63 -3.58 -15.17 -13.57
CA LYS A 63 -4.88 -14.48 -13.77
C LYS A 63 -5.23 -13.56 -12.60
N LEU A 64 -4.67 -13.82 -11.42
CA LEU A 64 -4.99 -13.10 -10.18
C LEU A 64 -3.99 -12.00 -9.82
N PHE A 65 -2.72 -12.21 -10.13
CA PHE A 65 -1.60 -11.39 -9.66
C PHE A 65 -0.59 -11.14 -10.77
N PHE A 66 0.18 -10.06 -10.64
CA PHE A 66 1.30 -9.81 -11.53
C PHE A 66 2.49 -10.69 -11.14
N THR A 67 2.90 -11.60 -12.01
CA THR A 67 4.04 -12.51 -11.78
C THR A 67 5.34 -11.99 -12.41
N ASP A 68 5.24 -11.04 -13.34
CA ASP A 68 6.39 -10.44 -14.00
C ASP A 68 6.11 -9.00 -14.46
N ASN A 69 7.13 -8.34 -15.02
CA ASN A 69 6.95 -7.01 -15.59
C ASN A 69 5.97 -7.04 -16.77
N LYS A 70 6.03 -8.08 -17.61
CA LYS A 70 5.21 -8.14 -18.83
C LYS A 70 3.72 -8.11 -18.51
N SER A 71 3.25 -8.96 -17.61
CA SER A 71 1.87 -9.03 -17.14
C SER A 71 1.39 -7.70 -16.53
N LEU A 72 2.25 -7.03 -15.76
CA LEU A 72 1.96 -5.70 -15.23
C LEU A 72 1.81 -4.64 -16.35
N LEU A 73 2.76 -4.58 -17.29
CA LEU A 73 2.76 -3.60 -18.36
C LEU A 73 1.60 -3.83 -19.34
N ASP A 74 1.30 -5.09 -19.67
CA ASP A 74 0.16 -5.48 -20.50
C ASP A 74 -1.16 -5.02 -19.85
N PHE A 75 -1.30 -5.20 -18.53
CA PHE A 75 -2.46 -4.71 -17.79
C PHE A 75 -2.57 -3.18 -17.85
N ILE A 76 -1.48 -2.45 -17.59
CA ILE A 76 -1.45 -0.98 -17.63
C ILE A 76 -1.86 -0.48 -19.02
N ASN A 77 -1.27 -1.05 -20.08
CA ASN A 77 -1.53 -0.66 -21.46
C ASN A 77 -2.97 -0.94 -21.88
N LYS A 78 -3.50 -2.12 -21.55
CA LYS A 78 -4.89 -2.48 -21.84
C LYS A 78 -5.87 -1.59 -21.10
N ARG A 79 -5.64 -1.34 -19.81
CA ARG A 79 -6.57 -0.61 -18.93
C ARG A 79 -6.66 0.89 -19.25
N TYR A 80 -5.55 1.46 -19.69
CA TYR A 80 -5.40 2.89 -19.97
C TYR A 80 -5.04 3.17 -21.43
N SER A 81 -5.52 2.34 -22.35
CA SER A 81 -5.27 2.47 -23.80
C SER A 81 -5.73 3.80 -24.40
N SER A 82 -6.70 4.48 -23.77
CA SER A 82 -7.17 5.82 -24.16
C SER A 82 -6.24 6.97 -23.74
N VAL A 83 -5.19 6.67 -22.97
CA VAL A 83 -4.16 7.64 -22.57
C VAL A 83 -3.01 7.50 -23.55
N GLU A 84 -2.68 8.58 -24.24
CA GLU A 84 -1.66 8.58 -25.29
C GLU A 84 -0.31 8.06 -24.80
N HIS A 85 0.24 8.68 -23.77
CA HIS A 85 1.56 8.35 -23.24
C HIS A 85 1.52 7.27 -22.15
N ASP A 86 2.32 6.23 -22.32
CA ASP A 86 2.49 5.08 -21.42
C ASP A 86 3.07 5.44 -20.04
N TYR A 87 4.02 6.37 -19.93
CA TYR A 87 4.53 6.85 -18.64
C TYR A 87 3.41 7.50 -17.81
N ILE A 88 2.43 8.14 -18.46
CA ILE A 88 1.21 8.65 -17.81
C ILE A 88 0.27 7.50 -17.44
N ARG A 89 0.17 6.43 -18.26
CA ARG A 89 -0.60 5.22 -17.92
C ARG A 89 -0.07 4.59 -16.63
N ALA A 90 1.24 4.44 -16.48
CA ALA A 90 1.88 3.92 -15.27
C ALA A 90 1.55 4.77 -14.04
N TRP A 91 1.66 6.10 -14.14
CA TRP A 91 1.28 7.00 -13.05
C TRP A 91 -0.21 6.89 -12.68
N ARG A 92 -1.11 6.83 -13.67
CA ARG A 92 -2.55 6.65 -13.42
C ARG A 92 -2.85 5.30 -12.76
N PHE A 93 -2.22 4.23 -13.24
CA PHE A 93 -2.30 2.91 -12.65
C PHE A 93 -1.90 2.95 -11.16
N MET A 94 -0.75 3.56 -10.84
CA MET A 94 -0.30 3.70 -9.47
C MET A 94 -1.31 4.42 -8.58
N ILE A 95 -2.02 5.43 -9.09
CA ILE A 95 -3.04 6.14 -8.34
C ILE A 95 -4.30 5.30 -8.11
N ASP A 96 -4.75 4.57 -9.12
CA ASP A 96 -6.01 3.83 -9.06
C ASP A 96 -5.89 2.51 -8.29
N PHE A 97 -4.71 1.91 -8.29
CA PHE A 97 -4.45 0.56 -7.75
C PHE A 97 -3.63 0.53 -6.46
N THR A 98 -3.32 1.70 -5.89
CA THR A 98 -2.72 1.80 -4.55
C THR A 98 -3.62 2.55 -3.57
N TRP A 99 -3.51 2.19 -2.31
CA TRP A 99 -4.14 2.91 -1.21
C TRP A 99 -3.49 4.28 -1.02
N GLY A 100 -4.14 5.09 -0.19
CA GLY A 100 -3.52 6.30 0.32
C GLY A 100 -2.24 6.07 1.13
N VAL A 101 -1.57 7.17 1.44
CA VAL A 101 -0.40 7.28 2.34
C VAL A 101 -0.57 6.56 3.70
N GLY A 102 -0.15 5.30 3.77
CA GLY A 102 -0.28 4.48 4.97
C GLY A 102 1.05 4.35 5.69
N ILE A 103 1.01 4.07 6.99
CA ILE A 103 2.22 3.56 7.67
C ILE A 103 2.59 2.24 6.96
N PRO A 104 3.84 2.09 6.49
CA PRO A 104 4.28 0.88 5.82
C PRO A 104 4.36 -0.29 6.80
N LEU A 105 4.41 -1.51 6.27
CA LEU A 105 4.61 -2.70 7.10
C LEU A 105 6.03 -2.77 7.64
N THR A 106 6.98 -2.30 6.85
CA THR A 106 8.41 -2.29 7.17
C THR A 106 9.10 -1.15 6.42
N HIS A 107 10.33 -0.82 6.78
CA HIS A 107 11.18 0.14 6.07
C HIS A 107 12.32 -0.55 5.30
N GLU A 108 12.30 -1.89 5.24
CA GLU A 108 13.27 -2.69 4.51
C GLU A 108 13.11 -2.52 3.00
N GLU A 109 14.21 -2.49 2.25
CA GLU A 109 14.22 -2.18 0.81
C GLU A 109 13.33 -3.11 -0.01
N TRP A 110 13.25 -4.41 0.36
CA TRP A 110 12.42 -5.40 -0.36
C TRP A 110 10.95 -4.98 -0.48
N TYR A 111 10.47 -4.14 0.43
CA TYR A 111 9.09 -3.65 0.42
C TYR A 111 8.79 -2.78 -0.82
N HIS A 112 9.83 -2.19 -1.43
CA HIS A 112 9.72 -1.37 -2.63
C HIS A 112 9.76 -2.19 -3.93
N HIS A 113 9.74 -3.53 -3.88
CA HIS A 113 9.59 -4.34 -5.09
C HIS A 113 8.19 -4.13 -5.66
N HIS A 114 8.08 -3.65 -6.90
CA HIS A 114 6.83 -3.17 -7.48
C HIS A 114 5.76 -4.25 -7.57
N LEU A 115 6.08 -5.46 -8.05
CA LEU A 115 5.10 -6.56 -8.10
C LEU A 115 4.58 -6.95 -6.71
N LEU A 116 5.47 -7.17 -5.72
CA LEU A 116 5.06 -7.50 -4.35
C LEU A 116 4.26 -6.38 -3.69
N PHE A 117 4.69 -5.13 -3.86
CA PHE A 117 3.97 -3.98 -3.34
C PHE A 117 2.55 -3.93 -3.90
N LEU A 118 2.39 -4.10 -5.22
CA LEU A 118 1.10 -4.07 -5.90
C LEU A 118 0.23 -5.27 -5.56
N ASN A 119 0.80 -6.48 -5.45
CA ASN A 119 0.06 -7.71 -5.17
C ASN A 119 -0.36 -7.84 -3.70
N SER A 120 0.46 -7.35 -2.76
CA SER A 120 0.22 -7.48 -1.33
C SER A 120 -0.22 -6.19 -0.65
N SER A 121 0.71 -5.27 -0.36
CA SER A 121 0.39 -4.14 0.53
C SER A 121 -0.53 -3.10 -0.12
N GLY A 122 -0.18 -2.70 -1.35
CA GLY A 122 -0.74 -1.58 -2.08
C GLY A 122 -0.65 -0.24 -1.34
N SER A 123 0.07 -0.13 -0.22
CA SER A 123 0.07 1.04 0.66
C SER A 123 1.47 1.27 1.21
N GLY A 124 1.84 2.54 1.38
CA GLY A 124 3.11 3.00 1.94
C GLY A 124 3.12 4.53 2.03
N PHE A 125 4.24 5.10 2.46
CA PHE A 125 4.54 6.52 2.45
C PHE A 125 4.96 7.01 1.05
N CYS A 126 5.39 8.27 0.97
CA CYS A 126 5.72 8.92 -0.29
C CYS A 126 6.92 8.29 -1.00
N ASP A 127 7.91 7.85 -0.23
CA ASP A 127 9.08 7.11 -0.70
C ASP A 127 8.70 5.75 -1.28
N ASP A 128 7.86 4.99 -0.59
CA ASP A 128 7.38 3.68 -1.07
C ASP A 128 6.70 3.81 -2.44
N LYS A 129 5.71 4.70 -2.53
CA LYS A 129 4.90 4.89 -3.74
C LYS A 129 5.74 5.45 -4.90
N SER A 130 6.66 6.36 -4.62
CA SER A 130 7.53 6.96 -5.62
C SER A 130 8.54 5.96 -6.17
N GLN A 131 9.15 5.14 -5.30
CA GLN A 131 10.05 4.06 -5.72
C GLN A 131 9.34 3.04 -6.60
N VAL A 132 8.13 2.61 -6.22
CA VAL A 132 7.35 1.65 -7.02
C VAL A 132 7.00 2.23 -8.38
N LEU A 133 6.55 3.48 -8.47
CA LEU A 133 6.28 4.12 -9.76
C LEU A 133 7.54 4.21 -10.62
N ALA A 134 8.65 4.63 -10.05
CA ALA A 134 9.90 4.75 -10.79
C ALA A 134 10.42 3.40 -11.29
N LYS A 135 10.26 2.31 -10.51
CA LYS A 135 10.56 0.94 -10.96
C LYS A 135 9.65 0.46 -12.08
N ILE A 136 8.38 0.87 -12.11
CA ILE A 136 7.49 0.58 -13.24
C ILE A 136 8.00 1.30 -14.50
N TRP A 137 8.43 2.55 -14.39
CA TRP A 137 9.04 3.26 -15.53
C TRP A 137 10.35 2.64 -15.98
N GLN A 138 11.22 2.20 -15.06
CA GLN A 138 12.42 1.43 -15.42
C GLN A 138 12.08 0.11 -16.12
N ALA A 139 11.00 -0.56 -15.73
CA ALA A 139 10.52 -1.76 -16.41
C ALA A 139 9.94 -1.47 -17.82
N MET A 140 9.57 -0.22 -18.09
CA MET A 140 9.18 0.30 -19.41
C MET A 140 10.39 0.87 -20.19
N ASP A 141 11.62 0.61 -19.73
CA ASP A 141 12.87 1.11 -20.32
C ASP A 141 13.07 2.64 -20.27
N TYR A 142 12.36 3.35 -19.38
CA TYR A 142 12.63 4.75 -19.11
C TYR A 142 13.75 4.94 -18.09
N ASP A 143 14.55 5.99 -18.27
CA ASP A 143 15.35 6.55 -17.19
C ASP A 143 14.43 7.24 -16.17
N ALA A 144 14.52 6.82 -14.92
CA ALA A 144 13.74 7.35 -13.83
C ALA A 144 14.63 7.57 -12.62
N ARG A 145 14.31 8.61 -11.83
CA ARG A 145 15.04 8.96 -10.61
C ARG A 145 14.12 9.44 -9.52
N LEU A 146 14.62 9.52 -8.29
CA LEU A 146 13.86 10.03 -7.15
C LEU A 146 14.52 11.27 -6.57
N TRP A 147 13.69 12.18 -6.09
CA TRP A 147 14.13 13.28 -5.24
C TRP A 147 13.61 13.11 -3.82
N ASP A 148 14.51 13.26 -2.84
CA ASP A 148 14.15 13.33 -1.42
C ASP A 148 14.41 14.72 -0.86
N PHE A 149 13.36 15.28 -0.25
CA PHE A 149 13.33 16.61 0.37
C PHE A 149 13.21 16.53 1.91
N GLN A 150 13.63 15.41 2.51
CA GLN A 150 13.50 15.00 3.93
C GLN A 150 12.07 14.81 4.43
N THR A 151 11.11 15.50 3.83
CA THR A 151 9.70 15.52 4.25
C THR A 151 8.77 14.95 3.21
N HIS A 152 9.27 14.73 2.00
CA HIS A 152 8.52 14.21 0.86
C HIS A 152 9.51 13.63 -0.14
N VAL A 153 9.09 12.58 -0.83
CA VAL A 153 9.84 11.94 -1.92
C VAL A 153 8.94 11.91 -3.15
N VAL A 154 9.50 12.23 -4.30
CA VAL A 154 8.80 12.25 -5.60
C VAL A 154 9.67 11.60 -6.67
N PRO A 155 9.06 10.93 -7.66
CA PRO A 155 9.76 10.37 -8.78
C PRO A 155 9.73 11.31 -9.99
N GLU A 156 10.74 11.15 -10.85
CA GLU A 156 10.79 11.73 -12.18
C GLU A 156 11.05 10.66 -13.23
N VAL A 157 10.56 10.88 -14.43
CA VAL A 157 10.83 10.07 -15.63
C VAL A 157 11.43 10.97 -16.69
N LYS A 158 12.48 10.51 -17.38
CA LYS A 158 13.10 11.23 -18.48
C LYS A 158 12.34 10.92 -19.77
N ILE A 159 11.79 11.95 -20.39
CA ILE A 159 11.15 11.90 -21.72
C ILE A 159 11.98 12.80 -22.63
N ASP A 160 12.51 12.21 -23.70
CA ASP A 160 13.53 12.84 -24.55
C ASP A 160 14.70 13.36 -23.68
N ASP A 161 14.96 14.67 -23.68
CA ASP A 161 16.02 15.31 -22.90
C ASP A 161 15.52 15.98 -21.60
N LYS A 162 14.27 15.75 -21.20
CA LYS A 162 13.63 16.44 -20.06
C LYS A 162 13.09 15.47 -19.02
N TYR A 163 13.39 15.73 -17.75
CA TYR A 163 12.75 15.02 -16.63
C TYR A 163 11.37 15.63 -16.33
N LEU A 164 10.38 14.77 -16.18
CA LEU A 164 9.01 15.13 -15.84
C LEU A 164 8.65 14.57 -14.46
N LEU A 165 8.14 15.41 -13.57
CA LEU A 165 7.73 15.00 -12.23
C LEU A 165 6.27 14.54 -12.21
N PHE A 166 6.03 13.38 -11.61
CA PHE A 166 4.69 12.92 -11.29
C PHE A 166 4.59 12.47 -9.84
N ASP A 167 3.75 13.10 -9.04
CA ASP A 167 3.59 12.78 -7.62
C ASP A 167 2.47 11.74 -7.41
N PRO A 168 2.80 10.45 -7.13
CA PRO A 168 1.81 9.40 -6.88
C PRO A 168 1.20 9.48 -5.48
N THR A 169 1.73 10.34 -4.61
CA THR A 169 1.25 10.55 -3.24
C THR A 169 0.15 11.61 -3.21
N PHE A 170 0.35 12.71 -3.92
CA PHE A 170 -0.64 13.79 -4.02
C PHE A 170 -1.54 13.70 -5.24
N HIS A 171 -1.31 12.70 -6.10
CA HIS A 171 -2.08 12.44 -7.31
C HIS A 171 -2.06 13.66 -8.23
N SER A 172 -0.88 14.24 -8.38
CA SER A 172 -0.66 15.49 -9.11
C SER A 172 0.63 15.46 -9.91
N PHE A 173 0.65 16.24 -10.97
CA PHE A 173 1.87 16.72 -11.62
C PHE A 173 1.74 18.23 -11.83
N TYR A 174 2.84 18.88 -12.15
CA TYR A 174 2.94 20.33 -12.20
C TYR A 174 3.28 20.76 -13.60
N CYS A 175 2.55 21.75 -14.12
CA CYS A 175 2.78 22.28 -15.45
C CYS A 175 3.15 23.75 -15.43
N ASP A 176 3.85 24.21 -16.47
CA ASP A 176 4.00 25.61 -16.79
C ASP A 176 2.69 26.24 -17.33
N GLU A 177 2.77 27.48 -17.80
CA GLU A 177 1.65 28.20 -18.40
C GLU A 177 1.15 27.61 -19.72
N ASN A 178 2.02 26.94 -20.48
CA ASN A 178 1.70 26.24 -21.72
C ASN A 178 1.09 24.86 -21.47
N GLY A 179 1.15 24.40 -20.21
CA GLY A 179 0.60 23.12 -19.79
C GLY A 179 1.56 21.95 -19.98
N GLU A 180 2.85 22.22 -20.21
CA GLU A 180 3.94 21.24 -20.25
C GLU A 180 4.31 20.81 -18.84
N ILE A 181 4.58 19.52 -18.63
CA ILE A 181 4.93 18.99 -17.32
C ILE A 181 6.35 19.43 -16.96
N LEU A 182 6.55 19.86 -15.72
CA LEU A 182 7.82 20.34 -15.20
C LEU A 182 8.54 19.25 -14.42
N GLY A 183 9.85 19.20 -14.57
CA GLY A 183 10.75 18.53 -13.64
C GLY A 183 11.03 19.38 -12.39
N MET A 184 11.70 18.80 -11.42
CA MET A 184 12.09 19.40 -10.16
C MET A 184 12.99 20.60 -10.32
N GLU A 185 13.98 20.50 -11.20
CA GLU A 185 14.93 21.59 -11.44
C GLU A 185 14.20 22.84 -11.97
N GLU A 186 13.24 22.65 -12.89
CA GLU A 186 12.39 23.73 -13.39
C GLU A 186 11.45 24.26 -12.29
N LEU A 187 10.85 23.38 -11.48
CA LEU A 187 9.96 23.79 -10.38
C LEU A 187 10.66 24.65 -9.32
N VAL A 188 11.94 24.40 -9.06
CA VAL A 188 12.74 25.19 -8.12
C VAL A 188 12.95 26.60 -8.65
N ASN A 189 13.22 26.73 -9.96
CA ASN A 189 13.54 27.99 -10.60
C ASN A 189 12.29 28.84 -10.90
N ASN A 190 11.14 28.22 -11.19
CA ASN A 190 9.92 28.90 -11.67
C ASN A 190 9.00 29.52 -10.60
N GLY A 191 9.53 29.82 -9.41
CA GLY A 191 9.04 30.96 -8.62
C GLY A 191 7.66 30.90 -7.94
N ASN A 192 6.66 30.15 -8.41
CA ASN A 192 5.33 29.83 -7.81
C ASN A 192 4.21 29.60 -8.87
N ILE A 193 4.53 29.52 -10.17
CA ILE A 193 3.52 29.38 -11.23
C ILE A 193 3.53 27.92 -11.68
N TYR A 194 2.70 27.10 -11.05
CA TYR A 194 2.41 25.77 -11.57
C TYR A 194 0.92 25.54 -11.65
N ILE A 195 0.46 25.07 -12.81
CA ILE A 195 -0.91 24.58 -12.99
C ILE A 195 -0.91 23.14 -12.52
N VAL A 196 -1.57 22.87 -11.39
CA VAL A 196 -1.84 21.49 -10.99
C VAL A 196 -2.97 20.95 -11.88
N LYS A 197 -2.61 20.25 -12.95
CA LYS A 197 -3.58 19.49 -13.75
C LYS A 197 -3.93 18.21 -12.99
N ASN A 198 -5.09 18.23 -12.33
CA ASN A 198 -5.67 17.02 -11.79
C ASN A 198 -6.39 16.30 -12.94
N ILE A 199 -5.79 15.25 -13.50
CA ILE A 199 -6.52 14.35 -14.39
C ILE A 199 -7.37 13.44 -13.49
N PHE A 200 -8.58 13.88 -13.20
CA PHE A 200 -9.52 13.09 -12.41
C PHE A 200 -10.12 11.98 -13.26
N HIS A 201 -9.93 10.73 -12.86
CA HIS A 201 -10.89 9.68 -13.19
C HIS A 201 -12.16 9.91 -12.35
N LYS A 202 -13.33 9.92 -13.00
CA LYS A 202 -14.63 10.31 -12.40
C LYS A 202 -15.07 9.50 -11.17
N GLU A 203 -14.40 8.40 -10.81
CA GLU A 203 -15.02 7.40 -9.93
C GLU A 203 -14.33 7.06 -8.61
N LYS A 204 -13.04 7.38 -8.35
CA LYS A 204 -12.39 6.80 -7.14
C LYS A 204 -11.63 7.69 -6.16
N ILE A 205 -11.36 8.97 -6.39
CA ILE A 205 -10.58 9.74 -5.39
C ILE A 205 -11.14 11.14 -5.18
N LYS A 206 -12.03 11.26 -4.19
CA LYS A 206 -12.57 12.53 -3.66
C LYS A 206 -11.98 12.90 -2.29
N THR A 207 -10.82 12.37 -1.87
CA THR A 207 -10.26 12.87 -0.61
C THR A 207 -9.67 14.25 -0.83
N PHE A 208 -10.34 15.22 -0.21
CA PHE A 208 -9.95 16.61 -0.10
C PHE A 208 -8.46 16.79 0.25
N TRP A 209 -7.86 15.84 0.97
CA TRP A 209 -6.46 15.88 1.40
C TRP A 209 -5.46 15.91 0.23
N TYR A 210 -5.53 14.98 -0.73
CA TYR A 210 -4.60 14.97 -1.88
C TYR A 210 -4.69 16.27 -2.68
N LYS A 211 -5.93 16.71 -2.95
CA LYS A 211 -6.23 17.97 -3.64
C LYS A 211 -5.65 19.18 -2.91
N ARG A 212 -5.74 19.20 -1.58
CA ARG A 212 -5.21 20.29 -0.75
C ARG A 212 -3.69 20.25 -0.69
N MET A 213 -3.08 19.08 -0.55
CA MET A 213 -1.63 18.93 -0.43
C MET A 213 -0.92 19.24 -1.73
N GLY A 214 -1.36 18.69 -2.87
CA GLY A 214 -0.76 18.98 -4.18
C GLY A 214 -0.76 20.47 -4.54
N LYS A 215 -1.79 21.21 -4.10
CA LYS A 215 -1.94 22.66 -4.30
C LYS A 215 -1.42 23.52 -3.14
N SER A 216 -0.83 22.93 -2.10
CA SER A 216 -0.47 23.69 -0.90
C SER A 216 0.81 24.52 -1.12
N LYS A 217 0.83 25.75 -0.58
CA LYS A 217 2.05 26.57 -0.47
C LYS A 217 3.19 25.84 0.25
N LYS A 218 2.85 24.89 1.13
CA LYS A 218 3.83 24.08 1.86
C LYS A 218 4.54 23.09 0.92
N THR A 219 3.79 22.38 0.08
CA THR A 219 4.36 21.49 -0.94
C THR A 219 5.24 22.28 -1.90
N ALA A 220 4.77 23.45 -2.36
CA ALA A 220 5.60 24.39 -3.12
C ALA A 220 6.93 24.72 -2.43
N LYS A 221 6.87 25.01 -1.12
CA LYS A 221 8.05 25.33 -0.30
C LYS A 221 8.98 24.13 -0.14
N ASN A 222 8.45 22.93 -0.02
CA ASN A 222 9.25 21.70 0.07
C ASN A 222 10.10 21.52 -1.20
N TYR A 223 9.54 21.76 -2.39
CA TYR A 223 10.31 21.68 -3.63
C TYR A 223 11.43 22.71 -3.69
N LYS A 224 11.21 23.91 -3.14
CA LYS A 224 12.22 24.97 -3.03
C LYS A 224 13.30 24.70 -1.97
N ASN A 225 13.19 23.67 -1.13
CA ASN A 225 14.18 23.39 -0.08
C ASN A 225 15.53 22.98 -0.70
N ASN A 226 16.65 23.60 -0.30
CA ASN A 226 17.97 23.34 -0.87
C ASN A 226 18.62 22.03 -0.39
N GLN A 227 18.02 21.30 0.55
CA GLN A 227 18.55 20.02 1.06
C GLN A 227 18.02 18.81 0.26
N ARG A 228 17.97 18.94 -1.07
CA ARG A 228 17.48 17.89 -1.97
C ARG A 228 18.60 16.92 -2.29
N LYS A 229 18.30 15.63 -2.31
CA LYS A 229 19.20 14.61 -2.84
C LYS A 229 18.48 13.79 -3.89
N ILE A 230 19.21 13.43 -4.94
CA ILE A 230 18.79 12.37 -5.84
C ILE A 230 19.02 11.06 -5.08
N ILE A 231 18.00 10.22 -5.03
CA ILE A 231 18.13 8.85 -4.55
C ILE A 231 18.22 7.96 -5.78
N ASP A 232 19.29 7.18 -5.85
CA ASP A 232 19.40 6.14 -6.85
C ASP A 232 18.39 5.03 -6.54
N ILE A 233 17.67 4.60 -7.57
CA ILE A 233 16.70 3.52 -7.45
C ILE A 233 17.49 2.25 -7.62
N SER A 234 18.07 1.76 -6.51
CA SER A 234 18.68 0.44 -6.51
C SER A 234 17.63 -0.61 -6.93
N LYS A 235 18.07 -1.57 -7.73
CA LYS A 235 17.25 -2.74 -8.01
C LYS A 235 17.09 -3.48 -6.68
N THR A 236 15.86 -3.63 -6.23
CA THR A 236 15.55 -4.60 -5.18
C THR A 236 15.63 -5.98 -5.81
N ASP A 237 16.83 -6.55 -5.79
CA ASP A 237 17.19 -7.81 -6.45
C ASP A 237 16.74 -9.01 -5.62
N PHE A 238 15.45 -9.15 -5.38
CA PHE A 238 14.93 -10.46 -4.98
C PHE A 238 13.95 -10.97 -6.02
N HIS A 239 14.16 -12.22 -6.40
CA HIS A 239 13.30 -12.94 -7.31
C HIS A 239 11.99 -13.29 -6.60
N ILE A 240 10.87 -12.97 -7.24
CA ILE A 240 9.56 -13.45 -6.82
C ILE A 240 9.34 -14.81 -7.48
N ASN A 241 9.01 -15.83 -6.69
CA ASN A 241 8.67 -17.13 -7.25
C ASN A 241 7.37 -17.03 -8.07
N ASN A 242 7.42 -17.47 -9.32
CA ASN A 242 6.28 -17.48 -10.24
C ASN A 242 5.56 -18.83 -10.28
N LYS A 243 6.13 -19.84 -9.61
CA LYS A 243 5.55 -21.18 -9.47
C LYS A 243 4.79 -21.32 -8.16
N VAL A 244 3.49 -21.55 -8.23
CA VAL A 244 2.64 -21.71 -7.06
C VAL A 244 2.03 -23.09 -7.05
N TYR A 245 2.33 -23.86 -6.02
CA TYR A 245 1.78 -25.18 -5.80
C TYR A 245 0.74 -25.16 -4.68
N LEU A 246 -0.42 -25.76 -4.94
CA LEU A 246 -1.47 -25.97 -3.94
C LEU A 246 -1.46 -27.43 -3.50
N PRO A 247 -1.20 -27.72 -2.22
CA PRO A 247 -1.11 -29.12 -1.79
C PRO A 247 -2.39 -29.91 -2.01
N ALA A 248 -2.25 -31.23 -2.05
CA ALA A 248 -3.37 -32.16 -2.12
C ALA A 248 -4.49 -31.77 -1.12
N LYS A 249 -5.74 -31.80 -1.58
CA LYS A 249 -6.93 -31.49 -0.77
C LYS A 249 -6.98 -30.08 -0.14
N SER A 250 -6.03 -29.21 -0.45
CA SER A 250 -5.95 -27.85 0.11
C SER A 250 -6.83 -26.87 -0.65
N SER A 251 -7.05 -25.70 -0.06
CA SER A 251 -7.86 -24.66 -0.69
C SER A 251 -7.35 -23.25 -0.44
N ILE A 252 -7.61 -22.37 -1.40
CA ILE A 252 -7.37 -20.93 -1.32
C ILE A 252 -8.71 -20.22 -1.27
N ILE A 253 -8.86 -19.27 -0.33
CA ILE A 253 -10.03 -18.41 -0.22
C ILE A 253 -9.61 -16.95 -0.28
N PHE A 254 -10.24 -16.17 -1.16
CA PHE A 254 -10.06 -14.72 -1.23
C PHE A 254 -11.31 -13.97 -1.74
N PRO A 255 -11.67 -12.81 -1.14
CA PRO A 255 -11.05 -12.20 0.03
C PRO A 255 -11.38 -12.98 1.31
N PHE A 256 -10.44 -13.03 2.24
CA PHE A 256 -10.61 -13.55 3.59
C PHE A 256 -10.25 -12.48 4.63
N TYR A 257 -10.96 -12.47 5.76
CA TYR A 257 -10.82 -11.43 6.78
C TYR A 257 -10.44 -12.06 8.13
N PRO A 258 -9.15 -12.34 8.38
CA PRO A 258 -8.72 -13.11 9.56
C PRO A 258 -8.79 -12.34 10.87
N ARG A 259 -9.13 -11.03 10.80
CA ARG A 259 -9.14 -10.08 11.95
C ARG A 259 -7.82 -10.08 12.73
N PHE A 260 -6.70 -10.20 12.02
CA PHE A 260 -5.36 -10.07 12.61
C PHE A 260 -5.05 -8.61 12.88
N ARG A 261 -4.41 -8.32 14.01
CA ARG A 261 -3.85 -7.00 14.30
C ARG A 261 -2.37 -7.03 14.00
N LEU A 262 -1.96 -6.53 12.84
CA LEU A 262 -0.55 -6.39 12.48
C LEU A 262 0.06 -5.20 13.20
N THR A 263 1.33 -5.34 13.54
CA THR A 263 2.13 -4.22 13.99
C THR A 263 2.74 -3.54 12.76
N LYS A 264 2.41 -2.27 12.54
CA LYS A 264 3.06 -1.42 11.54
C LYS A 264 4.14 -0.57 12.22
N THR A 265 5.26 -0.41 11.54
CA THR A 265 6.39 0.36 12.05
C THR A 265 6.31 1.79 11.51
N ASN A 266 6.27 2.76 12.41
CA ASN A 266 6.51 4.16 12.08
C ASN A 266 7.84 4.56 12.71
N PHE A 267 8.57 5.48 12.09
CA PHE A 267 9.85 6.11 12.45
C PHE A 267 10.27 6.23 13.92
N ASN A 268 9.41 5.99 14.93
CA ASN A 268 9.74 5.72 16.34
C ASN A 268 8.61 5.02 17.15
N LYS A 269 7.57 4.45 16.51
CA LYS A 269 6.40 3.86 17.18
C LYS A 269 5.83 2.66 16.45
N ASN A 270 5.69 1.56 17.17
CA ASN A 270 4.95 0.38 16.72
C ASN A 270 3.46 0.60 16.93
N LYS A 271 2.67 0.62 15.85
CA LYS A 271 1.22 0.79 15.92
C LYS A 271 0.52 -0.47 15.41
N LYS A 272 -0.39 -1.01 16.22
CA LYS A 272 -1.22 -2.14 15.82
C LYS A 272 -2.41 -1.66 14.98
N THR A 273 -2.63 -2.29 13.83
CA THR A 273 -3.78 -2.07 12.94
C THR A 273 -4.37 -3.41 12.49
N SER A 274 -5.65 -3.46 12.16
CA SER A 274 -6.24 -4.70 11.67
C SER A 274 -5.93 -4.93 10.18
N VAL A 275 -5.77 -6.18 9.75
CA VAL A 275 -5.76 -6.55 8.33
C VAL A 275 -7.19 -6.66 7.86
N TYR A 276 -7.47 -6.05 6.72
CA TYR A 276 -8.82 -6.01 6.15
C TYR A 276 -8.94 -6.76 4.82
N SER A 277 -7.91 -7.39 4.29
CA SER A 277 -8.06 -8.38 3.21
C SER A 277 -6.83 -9.29 3.19
N ALA A 278 -7.04 -10.59 3.22
CA ALA A 278 -6.00 -11.60 3.13
C ALA A 278 -6.45 -12.71 2.18
N LEU A 279 -5.49 -13.39 1.59
CA LEU A 279 -5.67 -14.72 1.02
C LEU A 279 -5.44 -15.72 2.14
N CYS A 280 -6.38 -16.65 2.31
CA CYS A 280 -6.25 -17.77 3.24
C CYS A 280 -5.95 -19.03 2.45
N ILE A 281 -4.90 -19.75 2.83
CA ILE A 281 -4.65 -21.11 2.38
C ILE A 281 -5.02 -22.03 3.53
N HIS A 282 -6.02 -22.86 3.31
CA HIS A 282 -6.40 -23.93 4.21
C HIS A 282 -5.74 -25.22 3.73
N ILE A 283 -4.98 -25.85 4.63
CA ILE A 283 -4.24 -27.09 4.40
C ILE A 283 -4.81 -28.13 5.37
N PRO A 284 -5.33 -29.27 4.88
CA PRO A 284 -5.85 -30.32 5.75
C PRO A 284 -4.71 -31.03 6.49
N GLU A 285 -5.06 -31.77 7.56
CA GLU A 285 -4.14 -32.53 8.39
C GLU A 285 -3.12 -33.38 7.59
N LYS A 286 -1.98 -33.72 8.22
CA LYS A 286 -0.93 -34.63 7.70
C LYS A 286 -0.06 -34.13 6.54
N PHE A 287 -0.31 -32.95 5.97
CA PHE A 287 0.63 -32.37 5.01
C PHE A 287 1.95 -31.95 5.67
N ILE A 288 3.07 -32.49 5.18
CA ILE A 288 4.43 -32.08 5.54
C ILE A 288 5.13 -31.65 4.26
N GLY A 289 5.71 -30.45 4.25
CA GLY A 289 6.30 -29.89 3.04
C GLY A 289 6.57 -28.40 3.14
N GLU A 290 6.70 -27.75 1.99
CA GLU A 290 6.91 -26.31 1.90
C GLU A 290 5.77 -25.64 1.14
N ILE A 291 5.36 -24.47 1.62
CA ILE A 291 4.40 -23.59 0.96
C ILE A 291 5.16 -22.32 0.58
N ASP A 292 5.32 -22.09 -0.71
CA ASP A 292 5.96 -20.89 -1.23
C ASP A 292 4.96 -20.06 -2.04
N ILE A 293 4.59 -18.91 -1.47
CA ILE A 293 3.58 -18.02 -2.03
C ILE A 293 4.21 -16.63 -2.17
N PRO A 294 4.14 -16.02 -3.35
CA PRO A 294 4.77 -14.74 -3.65
C PRO A 294 4.00 -13.53 -3.07
N LEU A 295 3.55 -13.64 -1.82
CA LEU A 295 2.81 -12.60 -1.09
C LEU A 295 3.41 -12.43 0.31
N ILE A 296 3.16 -11.28 0.91
CA ILE A 296 3.60 -11.01 2.28
C ILE A 296 2.82 -11.92 3.25
N PHE A 297 3.50 -12.90 3.84
CA PHE A 297 2.96 -13.74 4.90
C PHE A 297 2.68 -12.89 6.16
N ILE A 298 1.51 -13.07 6.77
CA ILE A 298 1.09 -12.28 7.94
C ILE A 298 0.87 -13.11 9.21
N GLY A 299 0.74 -14.43 9.07
CA GLY A 299 0.51 -15.32 10.21
C GLY A 299 -0.21 -16.60 9.83
N ALA A 300 -0.45 -17.43 10.84
CA ALA A 300 -1.04 -18.76 10.68
C ALA A 300 -1.98 -19.09 11.85
N LYS A 301 -2.83 -20.10 11.66
CA LYS A 301 -3.61 -20.72 12.74
C LYS A 301 -3.65 -22.23 12.59
N SER A 302 -3.54 -22.93 13.70
CA SER A 302 -3.72 -24.38 13.81
C SER A 302 -3.79 -24.75 15.29
N ASN A 303 -4.44 -25.86 15.66
CA ASN A 303 -4.38 -26.36 17.03
C ASN A 303 -3.32 -27.45 17.24
N ALA A 304 -2.61 -27.87 16.18
CA ALA A 304 -1.53 -28.84 16.26
C ALA A 304 -0.65 -28.79 14.99
N ALA A 305 0.22 -27.77 14.89
CA ALA A 305 1.19 -27.65 13.79
C ALA A 305 2.49 -27.01 14.25
N LYS A 306 3.62 -27.46 13.68
CA LYS A 306 4.93 -26.84 13.81
C LYS A 306 5.40 -26.33 12.46
N ILE A 307 5.51 -25.01 12.34
CA ILE A 307 5.96 -24.36 11.10
C ILE A 307 7.30 -23.65 11.31
N ILE A 308 8.13 -23.62 10.28
CA ILE A 308 9.38 -22.88 10.23
C ILE A 308 9.21 -21.76 9.21
N PHE A 309 9.41 -20.52 9.66
CA PHE A 309 9.40 -19.34 8.80
C PHE A 309 10.50 -18.38 9.22
N ASN A 310 11.31 -17.95 8.24
CA ASN A 310 12.44 -17.05 8.45
C ASN A 310 13.38 -17.49 9.60
N HIS A 311 13.77 -18.78 9.61
CA HIS A 311 14.60 -19.44 10.63
C HIS A 311 13.98 -19.55 12.04
N ASN A 312 12.77 -19.03 12.25
CA ASN A 312 12.05 -19.20 13.51
C ASN A 312 11.14 -20.43 13.43
N ILE A 313 11.05 -21.17 14.53
CA ILE A 313 10.12 -22.28 14.71
C ILE A 313 8.92 -21.76 15.49
N TYR A 314 7.72 -22.02 14.97
CA TYR A 314 6.47 -21.67 15.61
C TYR A 314 5.67 -22.94 15.89
N ASP A 315 5.46 -23.21 17.19
CA ASP A 315 4.63 -24.30 17.68
C ASP A 315 3.21 -23.77 17.93
N LEU A 316 2.29 -24.16 17.07
CA LEU A 316 0.87 -23.84 17.13
C LEU A 316 0.13 -25.01 17.77
N ASN A 317 -0.48 -24.73 18.91
CA ASN A 317 -1.24 -25.72 19.67
C ASN A 317 -2.52 -25.11 20.23
N SER A 318 -3.40 -25.92 20.84
CA SER A 318 -4.67 -25.45 21.41
C SER A 318 -4.57 -24.25 22.37
N LYS A 319 -3.42 -24.02 23.02
CA LYS A 319 -3.18 -22.86 23.90
C LYS A 319 -2.64 -21.63 23.14
N ASN A 320 -1.90 -21.84 22.06
CA ASN A 320 -1.31 -20.80 21.22
C ASN A 320 -1.59 -21.07 19.74
N ASN A 321 -2.88 -21.11 19.39
CA ASN A 321 -3.32 -21.60 18.09
C ASN A 321 -3.23 -20.55 16.97
N LYS A 322 -2.57 -19.43 17.21
CA LYS A 322 -2.52 -18.29 16.30
C LYS A 322 -1.15 -17.62 16.33
N LEU A 323 -0.50 -17.60 15.17
CA LEU A 323 0.66 -16.77 14.88
C LEU A 323 0.21 -15.49 14.18
N VAL A 324 0.71 -14.34 14.64
CA VAL A 324 0.67 -13.08 13.90
C VAL A 324 2.06 -12.49 13.92
N LEU A 325 2.61 -12.21 12.74
CA LEU A 325 3.94 -11.62 12.65
C LEU A 325 3.93 -10.16 13.11
N ASP A 326 4.95 -9.80 13.89
CA ASP A 326 5.22 -8.44 14.34
C ASP A 326 6.34 -7.76 13.53
N LYS A 327 7.16 -8.56 12.84
CA LYS A 327 8.19 -8.15 11.88
C LYS A 327 7.98 -8.87 10.56
N PHE A 328 7.92 -8.11 9.47
CA PHE A 328 7.75 -8.65 8.13
C PHE A 328 9.09 -8.81 7.43
N THR A 329 9.21 -9.87 6.64
CA THR A 329 10.33 -10.09 5.74
C THR A 329 9.82 -10.20 4.30
N ASN A 330 10.74 -10.18 3.35
CA ASN A 330 10.43 -10.57 1.98
C ASN A 330 9.78 -11.98 1.96
N PRO A 331 8.97 -12.30 0.94
CA PRO A 331 8.37 -13.62 0.78
C PRO A 331 9.43 -14.72 0.82
N LYS A 332 9.15 -15.78 1.59
CA LYS A 332 10.00 -16.95 1.77
C LYS A 332 9.11 -18.18 1.95
N PRO A 333 9.60 -19.38 1.58
CA PRO A 333 8.89 -20.61 1.84
C PRO A 333 8.60 -20.80 3.34
N ILE A 334 7.39 -21.27 3.63
CA ILE A 334 6.95 -21.70 4.96
C ILE A 334 7.09 -23.22 5.00
N ARG A 335 7.94 -23.75 5.87
CA ARG A 335 8.14 -25.20 6.02
C ARG A 335 7.23 -25.74 7.10
N ILE A 336 6.41 -26.73 6.79
CA ILE A 336 5.54 -27.43 7.74
C ILE A 336 6.26 -28.72 8.13
N ARG A 337 6.59 -28.89 9.42
CA ARG A 337 7.40 -30.02 9.93
C ARG A 337 6.58 -31.07 10.64
N GLU A 338 5.57 -30.63 11.38
CA GLU A 338 4.64 -31.49 12.13
C GLU A 338 3.26 -30.90 11.98
N MET A 339 2.24 -31.74 11.77
CA MET A 339 0.87 -31.30 11.65
C MET A 339 -0.12 -32.44 11.93
N GLU A 340 -0.88 -32.32 13.00
CA GLU A 340 -1.92 -33.28 13.41
C GLU A 340 -3.34 -32.73 13.21
N ASP A 341 -3.48 -31.42 13.02
CA ASP A 341 -4.75 -30.73 12.75
C ASP A 341 -4.62 -29.85 11.50
N GLU A 342 -5.71 -29.26 11.03
CA GLU A 342 -5.70 -28.32 9.90
C GLU A 342 -4.81 -27.09 10.17
N LEU A 343 -4.30 -26.50 9.09
CA LEU A 343 -3.48 -25.29 9.12
C LEU A 343 -4.03 -24.24 8.17
N GLU A 344 -4.29 -23.06 8.69
CA GLU A 344 -4.61 -21.86 7.91
C GLU A 344 -3.38 -20.95 7.82
N LEU A 345 -2.93 -20.64 6.60
CA LEU A 345 -1.88 -19.66 6.33
C LEU A 345 -2.50 -18.40 5.74
N PHE A 346 -2.08 -17.23 6.22
CA PHE A 346 -2.64 -15.96 5.81
C PHE A 346 -1.60 -15.09 5.11
N PHE A 347 -1.98 -14.54 3.96
CA PHE A 347 -1.13 -13.69 3.14
C PHE A 347 -1.84 -12.37 2.84
N LEU A 348 -1.11 -11.27 2.83
CA LEU A 348 -1.65 -9.97 2.47
C LEU A 348 -1.87 -9.89 0.96
N VAL A 349 -3.03 -9.36 0.57
CA VAL A 349 -3.39 -9.09 -0.81
C VAL A 349 -3.93 -7.68 -0.92
N ASN A 350 -3.55 -6.99 -2.00
CA ASN A 350 -4.12 -5.71 -2.37
C ASN A 350 -5.42 -5.94 -3.15
N PRO A 351 -6.60 -5.75 -2.55
CA PRO A 351 -7.86 -6.02 -3.23
C PRO A 351 -8.16 -5.02 -4.35
N LEU A 352 -7.38 -3.93 -4.50
CA LEU A 352 -7.59 -2.96 -5.57
C LEU A 352 -7.22 -3.53 -6.95
N ILE A 353 -6.21 -4.39 -7.02
CA ILE A 353 -5.79 -5.05 -8.27
C ILE A 353 -6.55 -6.35 -8.54
N PHE A 354 -7.21 -6.88 -7.52
CA PHE A 354 -7.88 -8.17 -7.61
C PHE A 354 -9.15 -8.07 -8.46
N ASN A 355 -9.22 -8.86 -9.52
CA ASN A 355 -10.37 -8.95 -10.40
C ASN A 355 -10.82 -10.41 -10.51
N ILE A 356 -12.05 -10.67 -10.11
CA ILE A 356 -12.63 -12.02 -10.00
C ILE A 356 -13.15 -12.55 -11.34
N LYS A 357 -13.20 -11.71 -12.39
CA LYS A 357 -13.90 -12.06 -13.61
C LYS A 357 -13.25 -13.25 -14.33
N ASP A 358 -14.06 -14.30 -14.47
CA ASP A 358 -13.88 -15.47 -15.33
C ASP A 358 -12.53 -16.20 -15.14
N ILE A 359 -12.20 -16.53 -13.89
CA ILE A 359 -11.10 -17.45 -13.59
C ILE A 359 -11.60 -18.88 -13.82
N GLU A 360 -11.06 -19.49 -14.87
CA GLU A 360 -11.28 -20.88 -15.22
C GLU A 360 -9.93 -21.62 -15.27
N THR A 361 -10.00 -22.94 -15.21
CA THR A 361 -8.85 -23.84 -15.31
C THR A 361 -9.27 -25.08 -16.07
N GLU A 362 -8.37 -25.60 -16.89
CA GLU A 362 -8.54 -26.89 -17.58
C GLU A 362 -8.08 -28.06 -16.69
N ASN A 363 -7.40 -27.78 -15.57
CA ASN A 363 -6.94 -28.81 -14.64
C ASN A 363 -8.14 -29.46 -13.92
N PRO A 364 -8.44 -30.76 -14.15
CA PRO A 364 -9.61 -31.42 -13.56
C PRO A 364 -9.51 -31.58 -12.04
N GLU A 365 -8.29 -31.54 -11.48
CA GLU A 365 -8.03 -31.62 -10.04
C GLU A 365 -8.23 -30.27 -9.34
N ILE A 366 -8.44 -29.18 -10.08
CA ILE A 366 -8.69 -27.86 -9.50
C ILE A 366 -10.14 -27.44 -9.73
N LYS A 367 -10.87 -27.25 -8.63
CA LYS A 367 -12.23 -26.68 -8.65
C LYS A 367 -12.23 -25.23 -8.20
N ILE A 368 -12.73 -24.35 -9.06
CA ILE A 368 -12.92 -22.93 -8.78
C ILE A 368 -14.42 -22.66 -8.57
N SER A 369 -14.76 -21.95 -7.51
CA SER A 369 -16.15 -21.62 -7.21
C SER A 369 -16.28 -20.27 -6.50
N ALA A 370 -17.39 -19.59 -6.75
CA ALA A 370 -17.78 -18.43 -5.95
C ALA A 370 -18.51 -18.91 -4.69
N ILE A 371 -18.02 -18.52 -3.51
CA ILE A 371 -18.64 -18.84 -2.22
C ILE A 371 -19.13 -17.58 -1.53
N LYS A 372 -20.23 -17.67 -0.79
CA LYS A 372 -20.67 -16.58 0.10
C LYS A 372 -19.96 -16.70 1.44
N LEU A 373 -19.26 -15.66 1.86
CA LEU A 373 -18.73 -15.57 3.22
C LEU A 373 -19.92 -15.46 4.20
N LYS A 374 -20.03 -16.40 5.14
CA LYS A 374 -21.19 -16.52 6.06
C LYS A 374 -21.32 -15.35 7.06
N ASN A 375 -20.28 -14.54 7.25
CA ASN A 375 -20.32 -13.38 8.16
C ASN A 375 -20.94 -12.14 7.49
N LYS A 376 -22.28 -12.13 7.37
CA LYS A 376 -23.06 -10.98 6.86
C LYS A 376 -23.10 -9.75 7.80
N ASN A 377 -22.77 -9.90 9.09
CA ASN A 377 -23.03 -8.86 10.10
C ASN A 377 -21.89 -7.86 10.36
N GLU A 378 -20.81 -7.93 9.60
CA GLU A 378 -19.78 -6.89 9.63
C GLU A 378 -19.47 -6.51 8.20
N SER A 379 -20.40 -5.75 7.59
CA SER A 379 -20.08 -4.91 6.44
C SER A 379 -19.01 -3.93 6.86
N PHE A 380 -17.75 -4.36 6.80
CA PHE A 380 -16.63 -3.48 7.04
C PHE A 380 -16.60 -2.48 5.92
N THR A 381 -17.08 -1.28 6.22
CA THR A 381 -16.61 -0.12 5.50
C THR A 381 -15.12 -0.05 5.79
N LEU A 382 -14.24 -0.13 4.77
CA LEU A 382 -12.80 0.10 4.94
C LEU A 382 -12.63 1.56 5.35
N THR A 383 -12.95 1.86 6.59
CA THR A 383 -12.67 3.15 7.18
C THR A 383 -11.20 3.11 7.51
N VAL A 384 -10.40 3.79 6.72
CA VAL A 384 -9.00 3.96 7.04
C VAL A 384 -8.93 5.02 8.14
N GLN A 385 -9.35 4.60 9.33
CA GLN A 385 -9.33 5.36 10.57
C GLN A 385 -7.90 5.67 11.01
N ASP A 386 -6.90 5.04 10.38
CA ASP A 386 -5.49 5.27 10.65
C ASP A 386 -4.88 6.46 9.91
N PHE A 387 -5.50 6.96 8.83
CA PHE A 387 -5.04 8.19 8.16
C PHE A 387 -5.22 9.42 9.04
N ASP A 388 -6.37 9.54 9.72
CA ASP A 388 -6.67 10.69 10.58
C ASP A 388 -5.68 10.78 11.75
N ARG A 389 -5.20 9.66 12.29
CA ARG A 389 -4.22 9.68 13.38
C ARG A 389 -2.80 9.95 12.90
N GLY A 390 -2.43 9.47 11.71
CA GLY A 390 -1.18 9.84 11.04
C GLY A 390 -1.13 11.34 10.77
N PHE A 391 -2.23 11.90 10.26
CA PHE A 391 -2.43 13.33 10.09
C PHE A 391 -2.34 14.10 11.42
N VAL A 392 -3.02 13.66 12.48
CA VAL A 392 -2.91 14.29 13.81
C VAL A 392 -1.48 14.21 14.35
N HIS A 393 -0.75 13.11 14.13
CA HIS A 393 0.63 12.98 14.56
C HIS A 393 1.58 13.89 13.77
N LEU A 394 1.47 13.90 12.44
CA LEU A 394 2.25 14.77 11.56
C LEU A 394 1.94 16.25 11.85
N THR A 395 0.68 16.59 12.08
CA THR A 395 0.24 17.95 12.44
C THR A 395 0.74 18.32 13.84
N LYS A 396 0.75 17.39 14.81
CA LYS A 396 1.36 17.62 16.13
C LYS A 396 2.88 17.82 16.02
N GLN A 397 3.58 17.05 15.19
CA GLN A 397 5.01 17.23 14.93
C GLN A 397 5.28 18.58 14.25
N MET A 398 4.46 18.95 13.27
CA MET A 398 4.54 20.23 12.57
C MET A 398 4.23 21.43 13.48
N ILE A 399 3.23 21.32 14.37
CA ILE A 399 2.93 22.34 15.38
C ILE A 399 4.07 22.43 16.39
N LYS A 400 4.63 21.30 16.86
CA LYS A 400 5.76 21.29 17.79
C LYS A 400 7.01 21.91 17.16
N PHE A 401 7.24 21.68 15.86
CA PHE A 401 8.34 22.29 15.10
C PHE A 401 8.10 23.79 14.85
N GLY A 402 6.88 24.18 14.48
CA GLY A 402 6.49 25.59 14.31
C GLY A 402 6.60 26.38 15.62
N LEU A 403 6.14 25.81 16.73
CA LEU A 403 6.27 26.42 18.07
C LEU A 403 7.73 26.52 18.51
N ARG A 404 8.58 25.53 18.22
CA ARG A 404 10.03 25.60 18.48
C ARG A 404 10.70 26.76 17.74
N ASN A 405 10.33 26.99 16.48
CA ASN A 405 10.87 28.09 15.67
C ASN A 405 10.31 29.47 16.04
N ILE A 406 9.17 29.52 16.75
CA ILE A 406 8.61 30.75 17.32
C ILE A 406 9.18 31.03 18.72
N SER A 407 9.68 30.00 19.42
CA SER A 407 10.20 30.10 20.79
C SER A 407 11.70 30.34 20.92
N THR A 408 12.48 30.33 19.83
CA THR A 408 13.88 30.76 19.84
C THR A 408 13.97 32.22 19.37
N PRO A 409 14.17 33.20 20.27
CA PRO A 409 14.61 34.50 19.83
C PRO A 409 15.98 34.30 19.18
N LYS A 410 16.16 34.79 17.95
CA LYS A 410 17.51 35.04 17.43
C LYS A 410 18.16 36.02 18.42
N ARG A 411 19.25 35.58 19.06
CA ARG A 411 20.19 36.51 19.69
C ARG A 411 20.93 37.26 18.59
#